data_AF-A0AAV1IU12-F1
#
_entry.id   AF-A0AAV1IU12-F1
#
_cell.length_a   1.000
_cell.length_b   1.000
_cell.length_c   1.000
_cell.angle_alpha   90.00
_cell.angle_beta   90.00
_cell.angle_gamma   90.00
#
_symmetry.space_group_name_H-M   'P 1'
#
loop_
_entity.id
_entity.type
_entity.pdbx_description
1 polymer ?
#
loop_
_entity_poly.entity_id
_entity_poly.type
_entity_poly.pdbx_seq_one_letter_code
_entity_poly.pdbx_strand_id
1 'polypeptide(L)'
;MIKSQVFKPNTFLYFAYGSNLWTFRIHMNNPTAEFVSIGRLDNYRLEFIRYSKFWGGPTATPVPTANAHIWGVIWRLQTENIPSLDEQEGVDKDIYYVKHVRIATPYLGMFTCRIYEHNVVPLPRGDNDDIPIEHWPSWTYKEVIILGAEEHNLPDHYIEKLKEIKHNGEQGCFYMACLLRTFARETPCVCRLTEKIRREPLKLDMKKIRAKYKSHHLDRVAMYAAWDNVSFEYPGGLVCRGTEAAVRQLASVWVSILHTI
;
A
#
# COMPACT_ATOMS: atom_id res chain seq x y z
N MET A 1 -8.56 -28.93 13.63
CA MET A 1 -8.95 -27.88 14.60
C MET A 1 -8.83 -26.49 13.97
N ILE A 2 -9.60 -26.16 12.92
CA ILE A 2 -9.48 -24.88 12.20
C ILE A 2 -10.47 -23.82 12.72
N LYS A 3 -11.61 -24.25 13.29
CA LYS A 3 -12.66 -23.34 13.79
C LYS A 3 -12.21 -22.41 14.93
N SER A 4 -11.26 -22.84 15.78
CA SER A 4 -10.84 -22.04 16.94
C SER A 4 -9.92 -20.87 16.58
N GLN A 5 -9.25 -20.92 15.43
CA GLN A 5 -8.41 -19.80 14.98
C GLN A 5 -9.19 -18.73 14.22
N VAL A 6 -10.45 -18.94 13.86
CA VAL A 6 -11.24 -17.94 13.12
C VAL A 6 -11.92 -16.96 14.08
N PHE A 7 -12.39 -17.45 15.23
CA PHE A 7 -13.07 -16.62 16.22
C PHE A 7 -12.09 -16.18 17.30
N LYS A 8 -11.65 -14.91 17.23
CA LYS A 8 -10.99 -14.21 18.34
C LYS A 8 -11.98 -13.16 18.90
N PRO A 9 -12.20 -13.11 20.22
CA PRO A 9 -13.04 -12.07 20.80
C PRO A 9 -12.47 -10.68 20.49
N ASN A 10 -13.36 -9.69 20.33
CA ASN A 10 -13.02 -8.30 20.02
C ASN A 10 -12.22 -8.11 18.71
N THR A 11 -12.36 -9.02 17.74
CA THR A 11 -11.77 -8.85 16.42
C THR A 11 -12.82 -8.82 15.31
N PHE A 12 -12.48 -8.16 14.20
CA PHE A 12 -13.27 -8.17 12.98
C PHE A 12 -12.41 -8.57 11.78
N LEU A 13 -13.07 -9.01 10.71
CA LEU A 13 -12.42 -9.36 9.45
C LEU A 13 -12.54 -8.20 8.47
N TYR A 14 -11.41 -7.80 7.90
CA TYR A 14 -11.29 -6.77 6.88
C TYR A 14 -10.79 -7.39 5.59
N PHE A 15 -11.48 -7.15 4.48
CA PHE A 15 -11.05 -7.64 3.17
C PHE A 15 -10.38 -6.49 2.39
N ALA A 16 -9.08 -6.63 2.16
CA ALA A 16 -8.28 -5.70 1.38
C ALA A 16 -8.17 -6.17 -0.07
N TYR A 17 -8.35 -5.25 -1.02
CA TYR A 17 -8.22 -5.48 -2.46
C TYR A 17 -7.35 -4.44 -3.18
N GLY A 18 -6.85 -3.43 -2.44
CA GLY A 18 -6.03 -2.32 -2.94
C GLY A 18 -4.66 -2.28 -2.26
N SER A 19 -4.17 -1.10 -1.87
CA SER A 19 -2.82 -0.98 -1.28
C SER A 19 -2.60 -1.77 0.01
N ASN A 20 -3.68 -2.02 0.78
CA ASN A 20 -3.61 -2.82 2.01
C ASN A 20 -3.50 -4.33 1.73
N LEU A 21 -3.32 -4.75 0.46
CA LEU A 21 -2.85 -6.10 0.14
C LEU A 21 -1.44 -6.33 0.64
N TRP A 22 -0.57 -5.31 0.59
CA TRP A 22 0.83 -5.44 0.99
C TRP A 22 0.97 -5.38 2.52
N THR A 23 1.56 -6.40 3.15
CA THR A 23 1.70 -6.49 4.62
C THR A 23 2.34 -5.24 5.19
N PHE A 24 3.42 -4.78 4.55
CA PHE A 24 4.14 -3.59 4.99
C PHE A 24 3.24 -2.35 5.01
N ARG A 25 2.38 -2.19 4.00
CA ARG A 25 1.48 -1.03 3.91
C ARG A 25 0.41 -1.06 4.99
N ILE A 26 -0.22 -2.19 5.25
CA ILE A 26 -1.27 -2.28 6.28
C ILE A 26 -0.67 -2.08 7.67
N HIS A 27 0.52 -2.63 7.94
CA HIS A 27 1.20 -2.51 9.23
C HIS A 27 1.69 -1.10 9.57
N MET A 28 1.81 -0.20 8.59
CA MET A 28 2.13 1.22 8.87
C MET A 28 1.14 1.86 9.85
N ASN A 29 -0.16 1.57 9.66
CA ASN A 29 -1.23 2.14 10.48
C ASN A 29 -1.90 1.10 11.39
N ASN A 30 -1.79 -0.19 11.03
CA ASN A 30 -2.41 -1.30 11.75
C ASN A 30 -1.35 -2.38 12.06
N PRO A 31 -0.39 -2.12 12.97
CA PRO A 31 0.75 -3.01 13.21
C PRO A 31 0.35 -4.39 13.79
N THR A 32 -0.86 -4.52 14.32
CA THR A 32 -1.40 -5.78 14.86
C THR A 32 -2.27 -6.54 13.86
N ALA A 33 -2.37 -6.09 12.60
CA ALA A 33 -3.17 -6.78 11.59
C ALA A 33 -2.59 -8.19 11.32
N GLU A 34 -3.42 -9.20 11.50
CA GLU A 34 -3.05 -10.60 11.29
C GLU A 34 -3.57 -11.09 9.94
N PHE A 35 -2.70 -11.68 9.13
CA PHE A 35 -3.12 -12.37 7.91
C PHE A 35 -3.97 -13.60 8.28
N VAL A 36 -5.15 -13.73 7.66
CA VAL A 36 -6.04 -14.88 7.86
C VAL A 36 -6.03 -15.81 6.66
N SER A 37 -6.36 -15.27 5.48
CA SER A 37 -6.45 -16.04 4.24
C SER A 37 -6.58 -15.13 3.04
N ILE A 38 -6.37 -15.67 1.85
CA ILE A 38 -6.83 -15.03 0.61
C ILE A 38 -8.32 -15.31 0.40
N GLY A 39 -9.00 -14.41 -0.32
CA GLY A 39 -10.42 -14.54 -0.58
C GLY A 39 -10.83 -13.95 -1.93
N ARG A 40 -11.95 -14.44 -2.44
CA ARG A 40 -12.59 -14.01 -3.67
C ARG A 40 -13.93 -13.35 -3.35
N LEU A 41 -14.10 -12.12 -3.81
CA LEU A 41 -15.36 -11.39 -3.80
C LEU A 41 -16.03 -11.57 -5.17
N ASP A 42 -17.16 -12.28 -5.19
CA ASP A 42 -17.91 -12.57 -6.41
C ASP A 42 -18.90 -11.46 -6.76
N ASN A 43 -19.12 -11.25 -8.07
CA ASN A 43 -19.97 -10.21 -8.67
C ASN A 43 -19.49 -8.77 -8.47
N TYR A 44 -18.17 -8.59 -8.37
CA TYR A 44 -17.54 -7.28 -8.33
C TYR A 44 -16.34 -7.24 -9.28
N ARG A 45 -16.07 -6.07 -9.87
CA ARG A 45 -14.83 -5.77 -10.58
C ARG A 45 -14.03 -4.73 -9.82
N LEU A 46 -12.71 -4.79 -9.97
CA LEU A 46 -11.80 -3.77 -9.45
C LEU A 46 -11.76 -2.59 -10.42
N GLU A 47 -12.07 -1.39 -9.93
CA GLU A 47 -12.01 -0.15 -10.70
C GLU A 47 -11.19 0.90 -9.94
N PHE A 48 -10.65 1.90 -10.64
CA PHE A 48 -9.97 3.03 -10.01
C PHE A 48 -10.69 4.31 -10.40
N ILE A 49 -11.25 5.03 -9.43
CA ILE A 49 -12.19 6.12 -9.72
C ILE A 49 -11.75 7.44 -9.08
N ARG A 50 -11.66 7.49 -7.76
CA ARG A 50 -11.44 8.75 -7.04
C ARG A 50 -9.95 9.10 -6.97
N TYR A 51 -9.58 10.26 -7.49
CA TYR A 51 -8.20 10.73 -7.47
C TYR A 51 -7.70 10.98 -6.04
N SER A 52 -6.55 10.39 -5.69
CA SER A 52 -5.84 10.65 -4.44
C SER A 52 -4.53 11.36 -4.71
N LYS A 53 -4.36 12.53 -4.07
CA LYS A 53 -3.09 13.27 -4.09
C LYS A 53 -1.94 12.45 -3.48
N PHE A 54 -2.24 11.62 -2.48
CA PHE A 54 -1.26 10.76 -1.84
C PHE A 54 -0.73 9.70 -2.82
N TRP A 55 -1.59 9.16 -3.68
CA TRP A 55 -1.20 8.13 -4.64
C TRP A 55 -0.80 8.68 -6.00
N GLY A 56 -1.06 9.95 -6.32
CA GLY A 56 -0.81 10.51 -7.66
C GLY A 56 -1.71 9.91 -8.73
N GLY A 57 -2.90 9.44 -8.34
CA GLY A 57 -3.81 8.72 -9.23
C GLY A 57 -5.09 8.27 -8.55
N PRO A 58 -6.03 7.70 -9.33
CA PRO A 58 -7.28 7.15 -8.82
C PRO A 58 -7.04 5.92 -7.93
N THR A 59 -7.83 5.79 -6.87
CA THR A 59 -7.75 4.68 -5.91
C THR A 59 -8.74 3.57 -6.20
N ALA A 60 -8.38 2.35 -5.77
CA ALA A 60 -9.11 1.12 -6.06
C ALA A 60 -10.47 1.09 -5.34
N THR A 61 -11.50 0.59 -6.01
CA THR A 61 -12.83 0.36 -5.44
C THR A 61 -13.53 -0.82 -6.11
N PRO A 62 -14.32 -1.62 -5.37
CA PRO A 62 -15.11 -2.69 -5.94
C PRO A 62 -16.39 -2.11 -6.54
N VAL A 63 -16.64 -2.41 -7.81
CA VAL A 63 -17.87 -2.01 -8.50
C VAL A 63 -18.72 -3.25 -8.79
N PRO A 64 -20.01 -3.27 -8.41
CA PRO A 64 -20.89 -4.40 -8.70
C PRO A 64 -20.91 -4.70 -10.20
N THR A 65 -20.56 -5.93 -10.60
CA THR A 65 -20.54 -6.36 -12.00
C THR A 65 -20.74 -7.87 -12.06
N ALA A 66 -21.79 -8.30 -12.75
CA ALA A 66 -22.15 -9.72 -12.83
C ALA A 66 -21.00 -10.53 -13.44
N ASN A 67 -20.77 -11.74 -12.91
CA ASN A 67 -19.72 -12.68 -13.34
C ASN A 67 -18.27 -12.19 -13.18
N ALA A 68 -18.04 -10.96 -12.70
CA ALA A 68 -16.72 -10.48 -12.33
C ALA A 68 -16.36 -10.93 -10.91
N HIS A 69 -15.07 -10.97 -10.60
CA HIS A 69 -14.59 -11.25 -9.25
C HIS A 69 -13.31 -10.48 -8.93
N ILE A 70 -13.10 -10.23 -7.65
CA ILE A 70 -11.91 -9.58 -7.09
C ILE A 70 -11.25 -10.55 -6.12
N TRP A 71 -9.95 -10.78 -6.30
CA TRP A 71 -9.15 -11.46 -5.29
C TRP A 71 -8.50 -10.45 -4.37
N GLY A 72 -8.39 -10.84 -3.10
CA GLY A 72 -7.80 -10.01 -2.08
C GLY A 72 -7.40 -10.79 -0.83
N VAL A 73 -7.01 -10.05 0.20
CA VAL A 73 -6.49 -10.59 1.46
C VAL A 73 -7.47 -10.29 2.58
N ILE A 74 -7.77 -11.31 3.38
CA ILE A 74 -8.55 -11.18 4.61
C ILE A 74 -7.57 -10.96 5.75
N TRP A 75 -7.65 -9.77 6.33
CA TRP A 75 -6.96 -9.39 7.55
C TRP A 75 -7.90 -9.51 8.74
N ARG A 76 -7.32 -9.81 9.89
CA ARG A 76 -8.00 -9.70 11.18
C ARG A 76 -7.42 -8.57 11.97
N LEU A 77 -8.30 -7.71 12.46
CA LEU A 77 -7.94 -6.56 13.26
C LEU A 77 -8.75 -6.54 14.55
N GLN A 78 -8.19 -5.85 15.54
CA GLN A 78 -8.87 -5.52 16.78
C GLN A 78 -10.00 -4.51 16.52
N THR A 79 -11.14 -4.67 17.18
CA THR A 79 -12.33 -3.82 16.99
C THR A 79 -12.03 -2.37 17.37
N GLU A 80 -11.09 -2.17 18.29
CA GLU A 80 -10.55 -0.88 18.70
C GLU A 80 -9.84 -0.13 17.55
N ASN A 81 -9.40 -0.83 16.51
CA ASN A 81 -8.76 -0.23 15.33
C ASN A 81 -9.77 0.25 14.28
N ILE A 82 -11.07 -0.03 14.42
CA ILE A 82 -12.09 0.40 13.46
C ILE A 82 -12.05 1.92 13.21
N PRO A 83 -12.03 2.80 14.24
CA PRO A 83 -12.01 4.24 14.02
C PRO A 83 -10.77 4.71 13.25
N SER A 84 -9.60 4.13 13.55
CA SER A 84 -8.35 4.49 12.84
C SER A 84 -8.37 4.02 11.39
N LEU A 85 -8.94 2.86 11.11
CA LEU A 85 -9.11 2.36 9.75
C LEU A 85 -10.12 3.21 8.96
N ASP A 86 -11.22 3.60 9.60
CA ASP A 86 -12.24 4.48 8.99
C ASP A 86 -11.68 5.88 8.67
N GLU A 87 -10.87 6.45 9.56
CA GLU A 87 -10.17 7.71 9.32
C GLU A 87 -9.16 7.59 8.17
N GLN A 88 -8.41 6.48 8.10
CA GLN A 88 -7.46 6.23 7.01
C GLN A 88 -8.16 6.18 5.65
N GLU A 89 -9.28 5.47 5.58
CA GLU A 89 -10.08 5.33 4.36
C GLU A 89 -11.00 6.55 4.14
N GLY A 90 -10.94 7.57 5.01
CA GLY A 90 -11.64 8.84 4.86
C GLY A 90 -13.17 8.70 4.88
N VAL A 91 -13.69 7.81 5.73
CA VAL A 91 -15.14 7.61 5.92
C VAL A 91 -15.82 8.88 6.42
N ASP A 92 -15.14 9.64 7.29
CA ASP A 92 -15.56 10.95 7.79
C ASP A 92 -15.61 12.03 6.69
N LYS A 93 -14.85 11.83 5.61
CA LYS A 93 -14.71 12.74 4.45
C LYS A 93 -15.49 12.25 3.23
N ASP A 94 -16.40 11.30 3.41
CA ASP A 94 -17.19 10.69 2.35
C ASP A 94 -16.32 10.16 1.20
N ILE A 95 -15.10 9.69 1.51
CA ILE A 95 -14.17 9.10 0.52
C ILE A 95 -14.61 7.69 0.17
N TYR A 96 -14.64 6.84 1.18
CA TYR A 96 -15.16 5.48 1.10
C TYR A 96 -16.30 5.27 2.09
N TYR A 97 -17.14 4.29 1.78
CA TYR A 97 -18.25 3.85 2.61
C TYR A 97 -18.04 2.41 3.06
N VAL A 98 -18.49 2.15 4.28
CA VAL A 98 -18.33 0.84 4.91
C VAL A 98 -19.43 -0.10 4.43
N LYS A 99 -19.03 -1.30 4.02
CA LYS A 99 -19.97 -2.37 3.66
C LYS A 99 -19.48 -3.70 4.18
N HIS A 100 -20.44 -4.60 4.43
CA HIS A 100 -20.13 -5.97 4.83
C HIS A 100 -20.50 -6.91 3.68
N VAL A 101 -19.53 -7.66 3.18
CA VAL A 101 -19.70 -8.57 2.05
C VAL A 101 -19.26 -9.98 2.43
N ARG A 102 -19.83 -10.96 1.73
CA ARG A 102 -19.43 -12.36 1.89
C ARG A 102 -18.28 -12.67 0.93
N ILE A 103 -17.15 -13.07 1.48
CA ILE A 103 -15.94 -13.44 0.75
C ILE A 103 -15.80 -14.95 0.75
N ALA A 104 -15.64 -15.54 -0.43
CA ALA A 104 -15.36 -16.96 -0.58
C ALA A 104 -13.85 -17.21 -0.47
N THR A 105 -13.43 -18.02 0.48
CA THR A 105 -12.04 -18.46 0.58
C THR A 105 -11.86 -19.83 -0.06
N PRO A 106 -10.70 -20.13 -0.65
CA PRO A 106 -10.46 -21.44 -1.25
C PRO A 106 -10.51 -22.60 -0.24
N TYR A 107 -10.14 -22.34 1.02
CA TYR A 107 -9.87 -23.40 2.00
C TYR A 107 -10.74 -23.34 3.26
N LEU A 108 -11.31 -22.18 3.61
CA LEU A 108 -11.94 -21.93 4.91
C LEU A 108 -13.45 -21.67 4.83
N GLY A 109 -14.03 -21.73 3.63
CA GLY A 109 -15.44 -21.43 3.39
C GLY A 109 -15.69 -19.92 3.19
N MET A 110 -16.85 -19.44 3.62
CA MET A 110 -17.24 -18.04 3.43
C MET A 110 -17.13 -17.23 4.71
N PHE A 111 -16.57 -16.03 4.62
CA PHE A 111 -16.50 -15.07 5.72
C PHE A 111 -17.27 -13.80 5.40
N THR A 112 -17.88 -13.19 6.42
CA THR A 112 -18.39 -11.83 6.31
C THR A 112 -17.25 -10.89 6.68
N CYS A 113 -16.84 -10.06 5.72
CA CYS A 113 -15.74 -9.12 5.89
C CYS A 113 -16.22 -7.69 5.70
N ARG A 114 -15.64 -6.77 6.45
CA ARG A 114 -15.74 -5.33 6.23
C ARG A 114 -14.92 -4.99 4.99
N ILE A 115 -15.52 -4.20 4.11
CA ILE A 115 -14.86 -3.57 2.95
C ILE A 115 -15.17 -2.09 2.94
N TYR A 116 -14.37 -1.36 2.16
CA TYR A 116 -14.58 0.04 1.83
C TYR A 116 -14.94 0.10 0.35
N GLU A 117 -15.94 0.88 -0.06
CA GLU A 117 -16.26 1.12 -1.47
C GLU A 117 -16.55 2.62 -1.72
N HIS A 118 -16.26 3.13 -2.92
CA HIS A 118 -16.67 4.47 -3.29
C HIS A 118 -18.19 4.48 -3.59
N ASN A 119 -18.86 5.59 -3.31
CA ASN A 119 -20.26 5.78 -3.73
C ASN A 119 -20.43 6.02 -5.25
N VAL A 120 -19.34 6.25 -5.97
CA VAL A 120 -19.38 6.49 -7.40
C VAL A 120 -19.48 5.15 -8.11
N VAL A 121 -20.65 4.87 -8.69
CA VAL A 121 -20.85 3.73 -9.59
C VAL A 121 -20.56 4.21 -11.00
N PRO A 122 -19.45 3.78 -11.63
CA PRO A 122 -19.16 4.14 -13.02
C PRO A 122 -20.19 3.49 -13.94
N LEU A 123 -20.32 4.01 -15.16
CA LEU A 123 -21.19 3.40 -16.17
C LEU A 123 -20.81 1.93 -16.37
N PRO A 124 -21.79 1.04 -16.65
CA PRO A 124 -21.50 -0.32 -17.00
C PRO A 124 -20.59 -0.36 -18.22
N ARG A 125 -19.43 -1.00 -18.08
CA ARG A 125 -18.51 -1.29 -19.18
C ARG A 125 -18.31 -2.78 -19.31
N GLY A 126 -18.22 -3.27 -20.54
CA GLY A 126 -17.81 -4.63 -20.88
C GLY A 126 -16.30 -4.82 -20.65
N ASP A 127 -15.87 -6.09 -20.68
CA ASP A 127 -14.46 -6.44 -20.39
C ASP A 127 -13.47 -5.91 -21.44
N ASN A 128 -13.95 -5.66 -22.67
CA ASN A 128 -13.14 -5.17 -23.79
C ASN A 128 -13.27 -3.65 -24.03
N ASP A 129 -14.03 -2.94 -23.19
CA ASP A 129 -14.20 -1.51 -23.35
C ASP A 129 -12.94 -0.77 -22.88
N ASP A 130 -12.54 0.27 -23.61
CA ASP A 130 -11.40 1.08 -23.24
C ASP A 130 -11.60 1.71 -21.84
N ILE A 131 -10.57 1.58 -21.01
CA ILE A 131 -10.51 2.22 -19.69
C ILE A 131 -10.08 3.68 -19.89
N PRO A 132 -10.91 4.66 -19.49
CA PRO A 132 -10.54 6.06 -19.58
C PRO A 132 -9.25 6.35 -18.81
N ILE A 133 -8.43 7.29 -19.31
CA ILE A 133 -7.11 7.58 -18.75
C ILE A 133 -7.20 8.09 -17.31
N GLU A 134 -8.29 8.77 -16.97
CA GLU A 134 -8.63 9.24 -15.62
C GLU A 134 -8.82 8.10 -14.61
N HIS A 135 -9.06 6.87 -15.09
CA HIS A 135 -9.19 5.67 -14.27
C HIS A 135 -7.90 4.84 -14.22
N TRP A 136 -6.79 5.33 -14.79
CA TRP A 136 -5.52 4.62 -14.71
C TRP A 136 -4.82 4.95 -13.38
N PRO A 137 -4.54 3.95 -12.52
CA PRO A 137 -3.83 4.19 -11.27
C PRO A 137 -2.43 4.75 -11.52
N SER A 138 -1.82 5.29 -10.46
CA SER A 138 -0.41 5.63 -10.52
C SER A 138 0.45 4.39 -10.63
N TRP A 139 1.64 4.53 -11.21
CA TRP A 139 2.58 3.42 -11.32
C TRP A 139 2.91 2.87 -9.93
N THR A 140 3.22 3.73 -8.96
CA THR A 140 3.52 3.31 -7.58
C THR A 140 2.37 2.59 -6.90
N TYR A 141 1.12 3.01 -7.12
CA TYR A 141 -0.04 2.38 -6.49
C TYR A 141 -0.29 0.99 -7.07
N LYS A 142 -0.18 0.85 -8.40
CA LYS A 142 -0.24 -0.42 -9.09
C LYS A 142 0.84 -1.39 -8.58
N GLU A 143 2.09 -0.95 -8.47
CA GLU A 143 3.19 -1.79 -7.96
C GLU A 143 2.94 -2.27 -6.52
N VAL A 144 2.44 -1.41 -5.63
CA VAL A 144 2.09 -1.82 -4.25
C VAL A 144 1.03 -2.92 -4.26
N ILE A 145 0.02 -2.81 -5.12
CA ILE A 145 -1.03 -3.82 -5.26
C ILE A 145 -0.45 -5.14 -5.75
N ILE A 146 0.41 -5.11 -6.77
CA ILE A 146 1.05 -6.31 -7.34
C ILE A 146 1.94 -7.00 -6.29
N LEU A 147 2.76 -6.24 -5.56
CA LEU A 147 3.63 -6.79 -4.52
C LEU A 147 2.83 -7.45 -3.40
N GLY A 148 1.73 -6.84 -2.96
CA GLY A 148 0.85 -7.47 -1.98
C GLY A 148 0.16 -8.73 -2.53
N ALA A 149 -0.20 -8.73 -3.80
CA ALA A 149 -0.77 -9.91 -4.45
C ALA A 149 0.24 -11.06 -4.54
N GLU A 150 1.49 -10.77 -4.90
CA GLU A 150 2.58 -11.74 -4.97
C GLU A 150 2.99 -12.24 -3.57
N GLU A 151 3.12 -11.34 -2.58
CA GLU A 151 3.46 -11.67 -1.19
C GLU A 151 2.51 -12.72 -0.60
N HIS A 152 1.22 -12.57 -0.85
CA HIS A 152 0.18 -13.46 -0.32
C HIS A 152 -0.20 -14.60 -1.27
N ASN A 153 0.51 -14.76 -2.39
CA ASN A 153 0.26 -15.80 -3.40
C ASN A 153 -1.21 -15.82 -3.86
N LEU A 154 -1.73 -14.65 -4.26
CA LEU A 154 -3.00 -14.59 -4.96
C LEU A 154 -2.91 -15.42 -6.27
N PRO A 155 -4.03 -15.89 -6.83
CA PRO A 155 -3.97 -16.74 -8.02
C PRO A 155 -3.23 -16.07 -9.19
N ASP A 156 -2.38 -16.83 -9.87
CA ASP A 156 -1.48 -16.32 -10.92
C ASP A 156 -2.22 -15.54 -12.01
N HIS A 157 -3.34 -16.08 -12.49
CA HIS A 157 -4.19 -15.42 -13.49
C HIS A 157 -4.70 -14.03 -13.05
N TYR A 158 -4.90 -13.83 -11.74
CA TYR A 158 -5.33 -12.55 -11.20
C TYR A 158 -4.14 -11.58 -11.08
N ILE A 159 -2.96 -12.07 -10.71
CA ILE A 159 -1.73 -11.28 -10.69
C ILE A 159 -1.39 -10.79 -12.10
N GLU A 160 -1.52 -11.66 -13.12
CA GLU A 160 -1.36 -11.28 -14.53
C GLU A 160 -2.36 -10.19 -14.94
N LYS A 161 -3.64 -10.35 -14.59
CA LYS A 161 -4.66 -9.31 -14.80
C LYS A 161 -4.31 -7.98 -14.13
N LEU A 162 -3.74 -7.99 -12.92
CA LEU A 162 -3.26 -6.77 -12.25
C LEU A 162 -2.07 -6.13 -12.98
N LYS A 163 -1.17 -6.95 -13.55
CA LYS A 163 -0.02 -6.49 -14.34
C LYS A 163 -0.43 -5.86 -15.67
N GLU A 164 -1.54 -6.29 -16.27
CA GLU A 164 -2.08 -5.73 -17.52
C GLU A 164 -2.71 -4.34 -17.36
N ILE A 165 -3.09 -3.93 -16.14
CA ILE A 165 -3.70 -2.63 -15.89
C ILE A 165 -2.78 -1.49 -16.35
N LYS A 166 -3.29 -0.61 -17.23
CA LYS A 166 -2.57 0.60 -17.65
C LYS A 166 -2.42 1.57 -16.47
N HIS A 167 -1.29 2.25 -16.38
CA HIS A 167 -1.03 3.26 -15.35
C HIS A 167 -0.76 4.62 -15.99
N ASN A 168 -1.02 5.71 -15.27
CA ASN A 168 -0.81 7.07 -15.75
C ASN A 168 0.68 7.51 -15.78
N GLY A 169 1.60 6.70 -15.24
CA GLY A 169 3.05 6.98 -15.20
C GLY A 169 3.50 7.86 -14.04
N GLU A 170 2.56 8.40 -13.24
CA GLU A 170 2.87 9.21 -12.07
C GLU A 170 3.46 8.36 -10.94
N GLN A 171 4.33 8.99 -10.16
CA GLN A 171 4.80 8.44 -8.88
C GLN A 171 3.99 9.13 -7.78
N GLY A 172 3.34 8.32 -6.93
CA GLY A 172 2.60 8.79 -5.78
C GLY A 172 3.52 9.34 -4.70
N CYS A 173 3.11 9.17 -3.44
CA CYS A 173 3.87 9.66 -2.29
C CYS A 173 5.35 9.24 -2.39
N PHE A 174 6.24 10.23 -2.37
CA PHE A 174 7.69 10.03 -2.48
C PHE A 174 8.20 8.96 -1.52
N TYR A 175 7.66 8.92 -0.30
CA TYR A 175 7.98 7.91 0.69
C TYR A 175 7.68 6.49 0.19
N MET A 176 6.50 6.25 -0.37
CA MET A 176 6.14 4.94 -0.90
C MET A 176 7.01 4.56 -2.11
N ALA A 177 7.32 5.54 -2.97
CA ALA A 177 8.25 5.32 -4.07
C ALA A 177 9.66 4.90 -3.58
N CYS A 178 10.17 5.53 -2.52
CA CYS A 178 11.44 5.15 -1.90
C CYS A 178 11.39 3.74 -1.29
N LEU A 179 10.30 3.38 -0.63
CA LEU A 179 10.12 2.07 -0.04
C LEU A 179 10.08 0.97 -1.10
N LEU A 180 9.34 1.18 -2.19
CA LEU A 180 9.34 0.26 -3.33
C LEU A 180 10.75 0.06 -3.89
N ARG A 181 11.53 1.14 -4.05
CA ARG A 181 12.93 1.02 -4.51
C ARG A 181 13.80 0.23 -3.53
N THR A 182 13.58 0.38 -2.24
CA THR A 182 14.40 -0.23 -1.19
C THR A 182 14.05 -1.69 -0.93
N PHE A 183 12.75 -2.03 -0.92
CA PHE A 183 12.26 -3.33 -0.45
C PHE A 183 11.69 -4.22 -1.55
N ALA A 184 11.25 -3.65 -2.69
CA ALA A 184 10.67 -4.44 -3.77
C ALA A 184 11.70 -4.90 -4.83
N ARG A 185 12.86 -4.24 -4.91
CA ARG A 185 13.85 -4.48 -5.98
C ARG A 185 15.18 -5.07 -5.50
N GLU A 186 15.53 -4.92 -4.22
CA GLU A 186 16.75 -5.48 -3.65
C GLU A 186 16.39 -6.56 -2.61
N THR A 187 17.07 -7.71 -2.65
CA THR A 187 16.89 -8.77 -1.65
C THR A 187 17.23 -8.25 -0.25
N PRO A 188 16.33 -8.38 0.75
CA PRO A 188 16.60 -7.95 2.11
C PRO A 188 17.84 -8.67 2.69
N CYS A 189 18.75 -7.93 3.31
CA CYS A 189 19.93 -8.54 3.92
C CYS A 189 19.54 -9.37 5.17
N VAL A 190 20.14 -10.55 5.33
CA VAL A 190 19.78 -11.55 6.36
C VAL A 190 20.46 -11.31 7.73
N CYS A 191 21.06 -10.15 7.96
CA CYS A 191 21.81 -9.91 9.20
C CYS A 191 20.86 -9.70 10.39
N ARG A 192 20.99 -10.57 11.42
CA ARG A 192 20.33 -10.39 12.72
C ARG A 192 20.81 -9.07 13.34
N LEU A 193 19.87 -8.17 13.62
CA LEU A 193 20.10 -7.01 14.50
C LEU A 193 20.48 -7.48 15.90
N THR A 194 21.77 -7.70 16.15
CA THR A 194 22.28 -7.69 17.52
C THR A 194 22.43 -6.23 17.95
N GLU A 195 21.53 -5.84 18.85
CA GLU A 195 21.52 -4.61 19.64
C GLU A 195 21.15 -3.31 18.92
N LYS A 196 20.31 -2.52 19.60
CA LYS A 196 19.68 -1.29 19.10
C LYS A 196 20.74 -0.27 18.66
N ILE A 197 20.95 -0.12 17.35
CA ILE A 197 21.70 1.00 16.80
C ILE A 197 20.85 2.27 16.98
N ARG A 198 21.13 3.06 18.02
CA ARG A 198 20.59 4.43 18.13
C ARG A 198 21.23 5.29 17.03
N ARG A 199 20.49 5.61 15.98
CA ARG A 199 20.89 6.64 15.01
C ARG A 199 20.42 7.99 15.52
N GLU A 200 21.34 8.95 15.63
CA GLU A 200 20.96 10.35 15.86
C GLU A 200 20.28 10.92 14.60
N PRO A 201 19.26 11.78 14.73
CA PRO A 201 18.62 12.39 13.59
C PRO A 201 19.62 13.24 12.80
N LEU A 202 19.74 12.96 11.50
CA LEU A 202 20.59 13.72 10.59
C LEU A 202 20.12 15.18 10.56
N LYS A 203 20.96 16.10 11.05
CA LYS A 203 20.78 17.54 10.83
C LYS A 203 21.15 17.87 9.38
N LEU A 204 20.15 17.97 8.52
CA LEU A 204 20.33 18.42 7.14
C LEU A 204 20.59 19.93 7.10
N ASP A 205 21.75 20.34 6.60
CA ASP A 205 22.09 21.75 6.38
C ASP A 205 21.47 22.25 5.06
N MET A 206 20.28 22.84 5.19
CA MET A 206 19.51 23.36 4.07
C MET A 206 20.19 24.55 3.35
N LYS A 207 21.13 25.26 4.00
CA LYS A 207 21.88 26.35 3.35
C LYS A 207 22.93 25.79 2.38
N LYS A 208 23.66 24.76 2.78
CA LYS A 208 24.63 24.06 1.91
C LYS A 208 23.95 23.43 0.70
N ILE A 209 22.80 22.78 0.90
CA ILE A 209 22.05 22.16 -0.18
C ILE A 209 21.57 23.22 -1.18
N ARG A 210 20.97 24.32 -0.70
CA ARG A 210 20.51 25.42 -1.58
C ARG A 210 21.65 26.14 -2.30
N ALA A 211 22.82 26.26 -1.68
CA ALA A 211 24.00 26.85 -2.32
C ALA A 211 24.56 25.95 -3.44
N LYS A 212 24.55 24.63 -3.23
CA LYS A 212 25.03 23.64 -4.22
C LYS A 212 24.20 23.62 -5.51
N TYR A 213 22.90 23.94 -5.43
CA TYR A 213 21.98 23.88 -6.57
C TYR A 213 21.53 25.26 -7.08
N LYS A 214 22.15 26.36 -6.64
CA LYS A 214 21.80 27.72 -7.07
C LYS A 214 22.42 28.14 -8.40
N SER A 215 23.45 27.43 -8.91
CA SER A 215 24.21 27.85 -10.11
C SER A 215 23.81 27.17 -11.41
N HIS A 216 22.91 26.18 -11.37
CA HIS A 216 22.41 25.55 -12.57
C HIS A 216 20.89 25.70 -12.61
N HIS A 217 20.38 26.42 -13.61
CA HIS A 217 19.03 26.21 -14.10
C HIS A 217 18.92 24.72 -14.46
N LEU A 218 18.38 23.91 -13.55
CA LEU A 218 18.21 22.48 -13.74
C LEU A 218 16.74 22.16 -13.66
N ASP A 219 16.22 21.66 -14.78
CA ASP A 219 15.01 20.88 -14.85
C ASP A 219 14.99 19.83 -13.74
N ARG A 220 13.80 19.61 -13.17
CA ARG A 220 13.57 18.68 -12.04
C ARG A 220 14.11 17.27 -12.28
N VAL A 221 14.44 16.90 -13.52
CA VAL A 221 15.04 15.63 -13.95
C VAL A 221 16.49 15.46 -13.47
N ALA A 222 17.30 16.53 -13.41
CA ALA A 222 18.73 16.40 -13.12
C ALA A 222 19.05 16.16 -11.62
N MET A 223 18.13 16.51 -10.73
CA MET A 223 18.28 16.22 -9.29
C MET A 223 18.16 14.72 -9.00
N TYR A 224 17.48 13.96 -9.86
CA TYR A 224 17.36 12.50 -9.75
C TYR A 224 18.63 11.77 -10.20
N ALA A 225 19.28 12.23 -11.28
CA ALA A 225 20.51 11.59 -11.80
C ALA A 225 21.73 11.75 -10.87
N ALA A 226 21.77 12.79 -10.03
CA ALA A 226 22.89 13.03 -9.12
C ALA A 226 22.92 12.10 -7.89
N TRP A 227 21.85 11.34 -7.64
CA TRP A 227 21.74 10.42 -6.49
C TRP A 227 21.98 8.95 -6.85
N ASP A 228 21.89 8.58 -8.13
CA ASP A 228 22.20 7.22 -8.60
C ASP A 228 23.69 6.84 -8.43
N ASN A 229 24.57 7.81 -8.15
CA ASN A 229 26.01 7.62 -7.97
C ASN A 229 26.52 7.81 -6.53
N VAL A 230 25.65 7.86 -5.52
CA VAL A 230 26.10 8.01 -4.11
C VAL A 230 26.27 6.64 -3.46
N SER A 231 27.48 6.08 -3.55
CA SER A 231 27.93 4.99 -2.69
C SER A 231 28.39 5.53 -1.33
N PHE A 232 27.93 4.90 -0.25
CA PHE A 232 28.31 5.24 1.12
C PHE A 232 29.31 4.20 1.65
N GLU A 233 30.56 4.59 1.86
CA GLU A 233 31.54 3.78 2.58
C GLU A 233 31.45 4.04 4.09
N TYR A 234 31.37 2.97 4.88
CA TYR A 234 31.43 3.00 6.34
C TYR A 234 32.85 2.70 6.82
N PRO A 235 33.36 3.38 7.87
CA PRO A 235 34.61 2.99 8.49
C PRO A 235 34.40 1.66 9.23
N GLY A 236 35.00 0.59 8.70
CA GLY A 236 34.90 -0.77 9.25
C GLY A 236 34.39 -1.85 8.28
N GLY A 237 34.14 -1.54 7.01
CA GLY A 237 33.92 -2.56 5.96
C GLY A 237 32.61 -3.35 6.03
N LEU A 238 31.66 -2.98 6.91
CA LEU A 238 30.34 -3.59 6.99
C LEU A 238 29.28 -2.68 6.37
N VAL A 239 28.75 -3.12 5.23
CA VAL A 239 27.60 -2.52 4.56
C VAL A 239 26.33 -3.14 5.14
N CYS A 240 25.70 -2.47 6.10
CA CYS A 240 24.41 -2.90 6.66
C CYS A 240 23.29 -1.93 6.25
N ARG A 241 22.32 -2.40 5.46
CA ARG A 241 21.14 -1.63 5.04
C ARG A 241 19.85 -2.22 5.60
N GLY A 242 19.33 -1.56 6.64
CA GLY A 242 17.91 -1.41 6.93
C GLY A 242 17.14 -2.64 7.40
N THR A 243 17.18 -2.91 8.69
CA THR A 243 16.34 -3.89 9.41
C THR A 243 15.20 -3.20 10.16
N GLU A 244 14.14 -3.95 10.50
CA GLU A 244 12.81 -3.55 11.05
C GLU A 244 12.77 -2.46 12.16
N ALA A 245 13.90 -2.09 12.76
CA ALA A 245 13.97 -1.01 13.76
C ALA A 245 13.67 0.40 13.18
N ALA A 246 13.83 0.63 11.87
CA ALA A 246 13.51 1.92 11.25
C ALA A 246 11.99 2.23 11.21
N VAL A 247 11.14 1.19 11.26
CA VAL A 247 9.68 1.32 11.21
C VAL A 247 9.14 2.05 12.46
N ARG A 248 9.73 1.82 13.63
CA ARG A 248 9.29 2.47 14.88
C ARG A 248 9.75 3.92 15.04
N GLN A 249 10.85 4.31 14.38
CA GLN A 249 11.42 5.66 14.55
C GLN A 249 10.90 6.66 13.50
N LEU A 250 10.32 6.18 12.39
CA LEU A 250 9.61 7.03 11.42
C LEU A 250 8.13 7.20 11.76
N ALA A 251 7.52 6.26 12.52
CA ALA A 251 6.18 6.41 13.08
C ALA A 251 6.06 7.60 14.06
N SER A 252 7.13 7.96 14.79
CA SER A 252 7.11 9.11 15.69
C SER A 252 7.15 10.48 14.98
N VAL A 253 7.49 10.52 13.69
CA VAL A 253 7.45 11.76 12.89
C VAL A 253 6.03 12.02 12.36
N TRP A 254 5.13 11.03 12.45
CA TRP A 254 3.79 11.07 11.86
C TRP A 254 2.75 11.87 12.66
N VAL A 255 2.98 12.16 13.94
CA VAL A 255 2.04 13.00 14.72
C VAL A 255 2.03 14.46 14.25
N SER A 256 3.08 14.93 13.55
CA SER A 256 3.18 16.34 13.15
C SER A 256 2.68 16.66 11.74
N ILE A 257 2.50 15.67 10.86
CA ILE A 257 2.17 15.95 9.44
C ILE A 257 0.65 15.91 9.16
N LEU A 258 -0.15 15.29 10.04
CA LEU A 258 -1.61 15.30 9.95
C LEU A 258 -2.27 16.63 10.36
N HIS A 259 -1.53 17.59 10.92
CA HIS A 259 -2.06 18.89 11.36
C HIS A 259 -1.78 20.05 10.39
N THR A 260 -1.35 19.79 9.15
CA THR A 260 -1.12 20.88 8.17
C THR A 260 -1.56 20.54 6.74
N ILE A 261 -2.69 19.86 6.59
CA ILE A 261 -3.48 19.82 5.34
C ILE A 261 -4.96 19.90 5.67
#